data_AF-A0A499VB70-F1
#
_entry.id   AF-A0A499VB70-F1
#
_cell.length_a   1.000
_cell.length_b   1.000
_cell.length_c   1.000
_cell.angle_alpha   90.00
_cell.angle_beta   90.00
_cell.angle_gamma   90.00
#
_symmetry.space_group_name_H-M   'P 1'
#
loop_
_entity.id
_entity.type
_entity.pdbx_description
1 polymer ?
#
loop_
_entity_poly.entity_id
_entity_poly.type
_entity_poly.pdbx_seq_one_letter_code
_entity_poly.pdbx_strand_id
1 'polypeptide(L)'
;MTKPTAIDLFAGAGGATQGLTGAGFSVLAAVEIDSDAAATHAKNHPGSHLWETDIRLLPASKVRKQLDLAPGELALLKTCPPVRGSRLLRPARV
;
A
#
# COMPACT_ATOMS: atom_id res chain seq x y z
N MET A 1 -10.60 20.26 9.15
CA MET A 1 -11.17 19.15 8.35
C MET A 1 -10.25 17.97 8.50
N THR A 2 -10.76 16.80 8.88
CA THR A 2 -9.96 15.57 8.99
C THR A 2 -9.59 15.10 7.58
N LYS A 3 -8.31 14.81 7.34
CA LYS A 3 -7.88 14.24 6.05
C LYS A 3 -8.46 12.82 5.93
N PRO A 4 -9.01 12.42 4.77
CA PRO A 4 -9.47 11.05 4.58
C PRO A 4 -8.27 10.09 4.72
N THR A 5 -8.45 9.03 5.48
CA THR A 5 -7.40 8.05 5.77
C THR A 5 -7.37 6.96 4.70
N ALA A 6 -6.17 6.48 4.37
CA ALA A 6 -6.00 5.41 3.41
C ALA A 6 -5.02 4.34 3.90
N ILE A 7 -5.23 3.10 3.45
CA ILE A 7 -4.28 2.00 3.56
C ILE A 7 -3.96 1.49 2.15
N ASP A 8 -2.67 1.29 1.85
CA ASP A 8 -2.17 0.85 0.56
C ASP A 8 -1.70 -0.62 0.61
N LEU A 9 -2.50 -1.53 0.07
CA LEU A 9 -2.14 -2.93 -0.05
C LEU A 9 -1.46 -3.19 -1.40
N PHE A 10 -0.34 -3.93 -1.36
CA PHE A 10 0.55 -4.14 -2.51
C PHE A 10 1.11 -2.79 -3.00
N ALA A 11 1.81 -2.09 -2.10
CA ALA A 11 2.22 -0.70 -2.31
C ALA A 11 3.39 -0.55 -3.29
N GLY A 12 4.17 -1.61 -3.51
CA GLY A 12 5.41 -1.59 -4.27
C GLY A 12 6.35 -0.49 -3.74
N ALA A 13 7.01 0.22 -4.65
CA ALA A 13 7.88 1.36 -4.32
C ALA A 13 7.13 2.62 -3.83
N GLY A 14 5.78 2.59 -3.76
CA GLY A 14 4.97 3.68 -3.22
C GLY A 14 4.42 4.69 -4.24
N GLY A 15 4.27 4.31 -5.50
CA GLY A 15 3.66 5.19 -6.52
C GLY A 15 2.19 5.55 -6.22
N ALA A 16 1.40 4.55 -5.80
CA ALA A 16 0.00 4.80 -5.41
C ALA A 16 -0.09 5.61 -4.11
N THR A 17 0.76 5.29 -3.13
CA THR A 17 0.89 6.06 -1.88
C THR A 17 1.20 7.54 -2.18
N GLN A 18 2.12 7.83 -3.10
CA GLN A 18 2.43 9.20 -3.52
C GLN A 18 1.22 9.92 -4.11
N GLY A 19 0.47 9.25 -4.99
CA GLY A 19 -0.76 9.80 -5.58
C GLY A 19 -1.84 10.10 -4.53
N LEU A 20 -2.04 9.19 -3.57
CA LEU A 20 -2.98 9.38 -2.47
C LEU A 20 -2.60 10.56 -1.57
N THR A 21 -1.32 10.65 -1.19
CA THR A 21 -0.80 11.78 -0.43
C THR A 21 -0.98 13.10 -1.19
N GLY A 22 -0.72 13.11 -2.50
CA GLY A 22 -0.96 14.28 -3.37
C GLY A 22 -2.43 14.66 -3.52
N ALA A 23 -3.35 13.70 -3.42
CA ALA A 23 -4.79 13.92 -3.41
C ALA A 23 -5.33 14.34 -2.03
N GLY A 24 -4.47 14.53 -1.03
CA GLY A 24 -4.84 14.99 0.31
C GLY A 24 -5.24 13.89 1.28
N PHE A 25 -5.06 12.61 0.93
CA PHE A 25 -5.26 11.50 1.86
C PHE A 25 -4.11 11.39 2.87
N SER A 26 -4.44 10.92 4.06
CA SER A 26 -3.46 10.48 5.05
C SER A 26 -3.25 8.98 4.91
N VAL A 27 -2.18 8.56 4.23
CA VAL A 27 -1.85 7.14 4.10
C VAL A 27 -1.27 6.65 5.42
N LEU A 28 -2.06 5.90 6.18
CA LEU A 28 -1.70 5.43 7.52
C LEU A 28 -0.71 4.29 7.46
N ALA A 29 -0.89 3.40 6.48
CA ALA A 29 -0.07 2.21 6.36
C ALA A 29 -0.03 1.64 4.95
N ALA A 30 1.02 0.86 4.71
CA ALA A 30 1.26 0.13 3.48
C ALA A 30 1.68 -1.31 3.78
N VAL A 31 1.37 -2.23 2.86
CA VAL A 31 1.84 -3.63 2.90
C VAL A 31 2.56 -3.95 1.60
N GLU A 32 3.79 -4.42 1.71
CA GLU A 32 4.60 -4.88 0.57
C GLU A 32 5.37 -6.15 0.96
N ILE A 33 5.51 -7.09 0.04
CA ILE A 33 6.21 -8.36 0.26
C ILE A 33 7.64 -8.34 -0.30
N ASP A 34 7.89 -7.52 -1.32
CA ASP A 34 9.20 -7.36 -1.94
C ASP A 34 10.08 -6.37 -1.16
N SER A 35 11.21 -6.86 -0.65
CA SER A 35 12.12 -6.07 0.21
C SER A 35 12.72 -4.85 -0.47
N ASP A 36 13.03 -4.92 -1.77
CA ASP A 36 13.62 -3.80 -2.52
C ASP A 36 12.59 -2.67 -2.72
N ALA A 37 11.37 -3.06 -3.08
CA ALA A 37 10.24 -2.15 -3.20
C ALA A 37 9.87 -1.55 -1.84
N ALA A 38 9.83 -2.36 -0.78
CA ALA A 38 9.56 -1.93 0.59
C ALA A 38 10.61 -0.93 1.09
N ALA A 39 11.90 -1.20 0.89
CA ALA A 39 12.97 -0.27 1.25
C ALA A 39 12.84 1.07 0.52
N THR A 40 12.43 1.05 -0.74
CA THR A 40 12.16 2.26 -1.53
C THR A 40 10.94 3.02 -0.99
N HIS A 41 9.86 2.30 -0.69
CA HIS A 41 8.65 2.86 -0.11
C HIS A 41 8.94 3.56 1.22
N ALA A 42 9.63 2.90 2.15
CA ALA A 42 9.98 3.44 3.46
C ALA A 42 10.81 4.72 3.37
N LYS A 43 11.73 4.80 2.39
CA LYS A 43 12.53 6.02 2.13
C LYS A 43 11.67 7.17 1.60
N ASN A 44 10.72 6.87 0.72
CA ASN A 44 9.87 7.88 0.09
C ASN A 44 8.71 8.32 0.99
N HIS A 45 8.21 7.44 1.86
CA HIS A 45 7.00 7.62 2.67
C HIS A 45 7.22 7.33 4.17
N PRO A 46 8.18 8.00 4.84
CA PRO A 46 8.54 7.70 6.23
C PRO A 46 7.40 7.95 7.24
N GLY A 47 6.36 8.69 6.85
CA GLY A 47 5.18 8.95 7.68
C GLY A 47 4.12 7.85 7.67
N SER A 48 4.26 6.83 6.81
CA SER A 48 3.32 5.70 6.72
C SER A 48 3.93 4.45 7.35
N HIS A 49 3.12 3.66 8.05
CA HIS A 49 3.59 2.40 8.63
C HIS A 49 3.71 1.33 7.55
N LEU A 50 4.91 0.82 7.30
CA LEU A 50 5.15 -0.22 6.31
C LEU A 50 5.26 -1.60 6.96
N TRP A 51 4.38 -2.52 6.57
CA TRP A 51 4.56 -3.94 6.84
C TRP A 51 5.23 -4.60 5.64
N GLU A 52 6.50 -4.95 5.80
CA GLU A 52 7.24 -5.80 4.86
C GLU A 52 6.89 -7.28 5.12
N THR A 53 5.73 -7.71 4.64
CA THR A 53 5.23 -9.07 4.87
C THR A 53 4.18 -9.47 3.85
N ASP A 54 3.92 -10.77 3.78
CA ASP A 54 2.76 -11.28 3.06
C ASP A 54 1.47 -10.85 3.78
N ILE A 55 0.58 -10.17 3.08
CA ILE A 55 -0.71 -9.73 3.62
C ILE A 55 -1.53 -10.87 4.23
N ARG A 56 -1.36 -12.12 3.76
CA ARG A 56 -2.03 -13.31 4.31
C ARG A 56 -1.62 -13.61 5.75
N LEU A 57 -0.45 -13.13 6.18
CA LEU A 57 0.07 -13.26 7.54
C LEU A 57 -0.32 -12.07 8.43
N LEU A 58 -1.03 -11.08 7.88
CA LEU A 58 -1.40 -9.86 8.57
C LEU A 58 -2.91 -9.84 8.86
N PRO A 59 -3.36 -10.32 10.05
CA PRO A 59 -4.78 -10.33 10.37
C PRO A 59 -5.30 -8.90 10.57
N ALA A 60 -6.50 -8.63 10.03
CA ALA A 60 -7.13 -7.31 10.11
C ALA A 60 -7.32 -6.78 11.55
N SER A 61 -7.49 -7.68 12.53
CA SER A 61 -7.55 -7.32 13.95
C SER A 61 -6.25 -6.73 14.47
N LYS A 62 -5.10 -7.21 13.98
CA LYS A 62 -3.77 -6.68 14.32
C LYS A 62 -3.57 -5.31 13.67
N VAL A 63 -3.92 -5.17 12.38
CA VAL A 63 -3.85 -3.89 11.66
C VAL A 63 -4.67 -2.81 12.36
N ARG A 64 -5.92 -3.12 12.70
CA ARG A 64 -6.80 -2.18 13.40
C ARG A 64 -6.25 -1.75 14.76
N LYS A 65 -5.71 -2.69 15.55
CA LYS A 65 -5.11 -2.38 16.86
C LYS A 65 -3.83 -1.56 16.73
N GLN A 66 -2.99 -1.84 15.72
CA GLN A 66 -1.74 -1.10 15.52
C GLN A 66 -1.98 0.32 14.99
N LEU A 67 -3.03 0.52 14.20
CA LEU A 67 -3.39 1.83 13.65
C LEU A 67 -4.43 2.59 14.49
N ASP A 68 -4.84 2.03 15.62
CA ASP A 68 -5.89 2.57 16.51
C ASP A 68 -7.19 2.95 15.76
N LEU A 69 -7.62 2.10 14.81
CA LEU A 69 -8.77 2.37 13.94
C LEU A 69 -10.09 1.82 14.51
N ALA A 70 -11.04 2.72 14.75
CA ALA A 70 -12.43 2.39 15.01
C ALA A 70 -13.19 2.03 13.71
N PRO A 71 -14.28 1.23 13.80
CA PRO A 71 -15.12 0.93 12.63
C PRO A 71 -15.65 2.22 11.99
N GLY A 72 -15.42 2.40 10.68
CA GLY A 72 -15.85 3.58 9.92
C GLY A 72 -14.81 4.71 9.80
N GLU A 73 -13.65 4.60 10.45
CA GLU A 73 -12.60 5.63 10.38
C GLU A 73 -11.68 5.51 9.17
N LEU A 74 -11.65 4.34 8.51
CA LEU A 74 -10.89 4.14 7.29
C LEU A 74 -11.70 4.61 6.08
N ALA A 75 -11.23 5.68 5.42
CA ALA A 75 -11.92 6.24 4.26
C ALA A 75 -11.63 5.47 2.96
N LEU A 76 -10.43 4.91 2.81
CA LEU A 76 -10.03 4.19 1.60
C LEU A 76 -9.13 2.99 1.91
N LEU A 77 -9.50 1.83 1.38
CA LEU A 77 -8.61 0.67 1.28
C LEU A 77 -8.22 0.48 -0.17
N LYS A 78 -7.01 0.91 -0.55
CA LYS A 78 -6.50 0.72 -1.90
C LYS A 78 -5.82 -0.64 -1.98
N THR A 79 -6.07 -1.36 -3.07
CA THR A 79 -5.38 -2.62 -3.38
C THR A 79 -4.91 -2.56 -4.83
N CYS A 80 -3.65 -2.92 -5.09
CA CYS A 80 -3.18 -3.15 -6.46
C CYS A 80 -2.48 -4.51 -6.52
N PRO A 81 -3.24 -5.61 -6.41
CA PRO A 81 -2.65 -6.93 -6.49
C PRO A 81 -1.93 -7.10 -7.84
N PRO A 82 -0.81 -7.83 -7.89
CA PRO A 82 -0.08 -8.03 -9.12
C PRO A 82 -0.97 -8.67 -10.18
N VAL A 83 -1.04 -8.05 -11.37
CA VAL A 83 -1.72 -8.61 -12.54
C VAL A 83 -0.94 -9.82 -13.04
N ARG A 84 -1.33 -11.02 -12.61
CA ARG A 84 -0.75 -12.27 -13.09
C ARG A 84 -1.24 -12.54 -14.52
N GLY A 85 -0.55 -11.95 -15.50
CA GLY A 85 -0.70 -12.30 -16.91
C GLY A 85 -1.31 -11.23 -17.81
N SER A 86 -0.46 -10.38 -18.39
CA SER A 86 -0.58 -10.05 -19.81
C SER A 86 0.82 -10.03 -20.40
N ARG A 87 1.15 -11.10 -21.11
CA ARG A 87 2.39 -11.24 -21.88
C ARG A 87 2.27 -10.44 -23.20
N LEU A 88 1.80 -9.19 -23.14
CA LEU A 88 1.44 -8.41 -24.34
C LEU A 88 2.60 -7.58 -24.91
N LEU A 89 3.74 -7.49 -24.22
CA LEU A 89 4.90 -6.69 -24.65
C LEU A 89 6.16 -7.52 -24.85
N ARG A 90 6.03 -8.71 -25.45
CA ARG A 90 7.17 -9.29 -26.17
C ARG A 90 6.99 -8.94 -27.64
N PRO A 91 7.81 -8.04 -28.24
CA PRO A 91 7.85 -7.97 -29.69
C PRO A 91 8.22 -9.38 -30.18
N ALA A 92 7.41 -9.91 -31.09
CA ALA A 92 7.75 -11.13 -31.80
C ALA A 92 9.14 -10.92 -32.40
N ARG A 93 10.11 -11.75 -32.00
CA ARG A 93 11.39 -11.80 -32.71
C ARG A 93 11.07 -12.30 -34.12
N VAL A 94 11.30 -11.42 -35.09
CA VAL A 94 11.49 -11.78 -36.51
C VAL A 94 12.92 -12.27 -36.67
#